data_AF-A0A9D0CS71-F1
#
_entry.id   AF-A0A9D0CS71-F1
#
_cell.length_a   1.000
_cell.length_b   1.000
_cell.length_c   1.000
_cell.angle_alpha   90.00
_cell.angle_beta   90.00
_cell.angle_gamma   90.00
#
_symmetry.space_group_name_H-M   'P 1'
#
loop_
_entity.id
_entity.type
_entity.pdbx_description
1 polymer ?
#
loop_
_entity_poly.entity_id
_entity_poly.type
_entity_poly.pdbx_seq_one_letter_code
_entity_poly.pdbx_strand_id
1 'polypeptide(L)' 'MQTKLTLRLEDELIQQAKSYARKHGKSLSQVVADYFGVLTEPHTKNAPPPITRSLIGVIESSDVDVEDYKRHLEEKYL' A
#
# COMPACT_ATOMS: atom_id res chain seq x y z
N MET A 1 -18.43 -20.30 1.32
CA MET A 1 -19.68 -19.94 0.61
C MET A 1 -19.42 -18.67 -0.18
N GLN A 2 -19.89 -18.56 -1.42
CA GLN A 2 -19.72 -17.33 -2.20
C GLN A 2 -21.04 -16.55 -2.20
N THR A 3 -21.03 -15.34 -1.66
CA THR A 3 -22.18 -14.42 -1.63
C THR A 3 -21.97 -13.30 -2.63
N LYS A 4 -23.06 -12.77 -3.19
CA LYS A 4 -23.01 -11.64 -4.12
C LYS A 4 -23.14 -10.33 -3.36
N LEU A 5 -22.22 -9.40 -3.60
CA LEU A 5 -22.28 -8.03 -3.14
C LEU A 5 -22.67 -7.12 -4.32
N THR A 6 -23.74 -6.36 -4.18
CA THR A 6 -24.19 -5.39 -5.20
C THR A 6 -23.88 -3.98 -4.72
N LEU A 7 -23.11 -3.24 -5.51
CA LEU A 7 -22.72 -1.85 -5.22
C LEU A 7 -23.44 -0.90 -6.18
N ARG A 8 -23.86 0.27 -5.68
CA ARG A 8 -24.33 1.39 -6.53
C ARG A 8 -23.14 2.32 -6.76
N LEU A 9 -22.81 2.54 -8.02
CA LEU A 9 -21.66 3.33 -8.46
C LEU A 9 -22.07 4.07 -9.73
N GLU A 10 -21.40 5.18 -10.03
CA GLU A 10 -21.56 5.90 -11.28
C GLU A 10 -21.13 5.01 -12.47
N ASP A 11 -21.87 5.11 -13.58
CA ASP A 11 -21.62 4.28 -14.77
C ASP A 11 -20.21 4.47 -15.34
N GLU A 12 -19.70 5.70 -15.33
CA GLU A 12 -18.34 6.02 -15.79
C GLU A 12 -17.28 5.26 -14.98
N LEU A 13 -17.46 5.19 -13.66
CA LEU A 13 -16.56 4.47 -12.76
C LEU A 13 -16.61 2.96 -13.03
N ILE A 14 -17.79 2.40 -13.31
CA ILE A 14 -17.94 0.99 -13.69
C ILE A 14 -17.15 0.69 -14.96
N GLN A 15 -17.18 1.58 -15.96
CA GLN A 15 -16.44 1.37 -17.22
C GLN A 15 -14.93 1.46 -17.02
N GLN A 16 -14.45 2.43 -16.25
CA GLN A 16 -13.04 2.57 -15.91
C GLN A 16 -12.52 1.33 -15.18
N ALA A 17 -13.26 0.84 -14.18
CA ALA A 17 -12.89 -0.33 -13.41
C ALA A 17 -12.86 -1.62 -14.27
N LYS A 18 -13.83 -1.78 -15.19
CA LYS A 18 -13.83 -2.90 -16.16
C LYS A 18 -12.64 -2.83 -17.11
N SER A 19 -12.30 -1.63 -17.60
CA SER A 19 -11.14 -1.41 -18.48
C SER A 19 -9.84 -1.80 -17.77
N TYR A 20 -9.66 -1.33 -16.53
CA TYR A 20 -8.54 -1.72 -15.68
C TYR A 20 -8.46 -3.23 -15.50
N ALA A 21 -9.56 -3.88 -15.08
CA ALA A 21 -9.59 -5.31 -14.86
C ALA A 21 -9.19 -6.10 -16.11
N ARG A 22 -9.71 -5.73 -17.30
CA ARG A 22 -9.36 -6.34 -18.59
C ARG A 22 -7.88 -6.18 -18.93
N LYS A 23 -7.32 -4.96 -18.77
CA LYS A 23 -5.91 -4.69 -19.01
C LYS A 23 -4.99 -5.56 -18.16
N HIS A 24 -5.43 -5.91 -16.95
CA HIS A 24 -4.70 -6.75 -16.01
C HIS A 24 -5.11 -8.23 -16.05
N GLY A 25 -5.93 -8.66 -17.02
CA GLY A 25 -6.36 -10.06 -17.15
C GLY A 25 -7.21 -10.58 -15.99
N LYS A 26 -7.86 -9.69 -15.24
CA LYS A 26 -8.70 -10.00 -14.06
C LYS A 26 -10.17 -9.69 -14.31
N SER A 27 -11.05 -10.35 -13.56
CA SER A 27 -12.46 -9.93 -13.47
C SER A 27 -12.59 -8.75 -12.50
N LEU A 28 -13.61 -7.92 -12.67
CA LEU A 28 -13.88 -6.82 -11.75
C LEU A 28 -14.11 -7.33 -10.32
N SER A 29 -14.82 -8.46 -10.17
CA SER A 29 -15.02 -9.11 -8.88
C SER A 29 -13.71 -9.52 -8.22
N GLN A 30 -12.73 -10.01 -9.00
CA GLN A 30 -11.40 -10.34 -8.47
C GLN A 30 -10.66 -9.09 -7.98
N VAL A 31 -10.70 -8.00 -8.76
CA VAL A 31 -10.05 -6.73 -8.37
C VAL A 31 -10.61 -6.21 -7.04
N VAL A 32 -11.93 -6.24 -6.87
CA VAL A 32 -12.59 -5.80 -5.64
C VAL A 32 -12.29 -6.75 -4.46
N ALA A 33 -12.28 -8.06 -4.71
CA ALA A 33 -11.92 -9.04 -3.68
C ALA A 33 -10.47 -8.87 -3.20
N ASP A 34 -9.53 -8.68 -4.13
CA ASP A 34 -8.12 -8.41 -3.82
C ASP A 34 -7.98 -7.14 -2.96
N TYR A 35 -8.71 -6.08 -3.33
CA TYR A 35 -8.72 -4.82 -2.57
C TYR A 35 -9.26 -5.00 -1.15
N PHE A 36 -10.38 -5.70 -0.97
CA PHE A 36 -10.88 -6.02 0.37
C PHE A 36 -9.93 -6.90 1.16
N GLY A 37 -9.20 -7.82 0.50
CA GLY A 37 -8.13 -8.59 1.12
C GLY A 37 -7.09 -7.67 1.76
N VAL A 38 -6.56 -6.70 1.00
CA VAL A 38 -5.57 -5.74 1.52
C VAL A 38 -6.14 -4.85 2.63
N LEU A 39 -7.40 -4.41 2.51
CA LEU A 39 -8.04 -3.57 3.54
C LEU A 39 -8.31 -4.29 4.86
N THR A 40 -8.61 -5.58 4.79
CA THR A 40 -8.98 -6.40 5.95
C THR A 40 -7.82 -7.20 6.52
N GLU A 41 -6.69 -7.28 5.79
CA GLU A 41 -5.47 -7.85 6.33
C GLU A 41 -5.08 -7.06 7.59
N PRO A 42 -5.08 -7.70 8.77
CA PRO A 42 -4.55 -7.03 9.95
C PRO A 42 -3.14 -6.61 9.60
N HIS A 43 -2.80 -5.36 9.91
CA HIS A 43 -1.41 -4.90 9.89
C HIS A 43 -0.62 -5.70 10.94
N THR A 44 -0.37 -6.97 10.66
CA THR A 44 0.79 -7.64 11.19
C THR A 44 1.93 -6.72 10.83
N LYS A 45 2.74 -6.33 11.81
CA LYS A 45 3.95 -5.58 11.54
C LYS A 45 4.76 -6.47 10.59
N ASN A 46 4.58 -6.26 9.29
CA ASN A 46 5.27 -7.02 8.27
C ASN A 46 6.72 -6.84 8.61
N ALA A 47 7.42 -7.97 8.82
CA ALA A 47 8.84 -7.92 9.05
C ALA A 47 9.43 -7.09 7.90
N PRO A 48 10.25 -6.08 8.20
CA PRO A 48 10.82 -5.23 7.17
C PRO A 48 11.46 -6.13 6.09
N PRO A 49 11.38 -5.76 4.79
CA PRO A 49 12.01 -6.52 3.72
C PRO A 49 13.46 -6.89 4.09
N PRO A 50 14.01 -8.03 3.62
CA PRO A 50 15.30 -8.54 4.10
C PRO A 50 16.42 -7.49 4.12
N ILE A 51 16.45 -6.62 3.10
CA ILE A 51 17.41 -5.52 3.00
C ILE A 51 17.18 -4.44 4.07
N THR A 52 15.93 -4.05 4.33
CA THR A 52 15.59 -3.10 5.38
C THR A 52 15.89 -3.69 6.75
N ARG A 53 15.63 -4.98 6.95
CA ARG A 53 15.97 -5.69 8.19
C ARG A 53 17.48 -5.74 8.43
N SER A 54 18.30 -5.93 7.40
CA SER A 54 19.76 -5.90 7.52
C SER A 54 20.33 -4.52 7.83
N LEU A 55 19.57 -3.45 7.57
CA LEU A 55 19.99 -2.06 7.83
C LEU A 55 19.55 -1.57 9.21
N ILE A 56 18.50 -2.15 9.81
CA ILE A 56 18.04 -1.80 11.16
C ILE A 56 19.10 -2.21 12.18
N GLY A 57 19.60 -1.23 12.96
CA GLY A 57 20.60 -1.44 14.00
C GLY A 57 22.07 -1.39 13.52
N VAL A 58 22.32 -1.14 12.23
CA VAL A 58 23.69 -0.95 11.69
C VAL A 58 24.29 0.37 12.15
N ILE A 59 23.45 1.39 12.36
CA ILE A 59 23.88 2.65 12.96
C ILE A 59 23.87 2.43 14.48
N GLU A 60 25.07 2.31 15.06
CA GLU A 60 25.25 2.35 16.51
C GLU A 60 24.71 3.67 17.03
N SER A 61 23.88 3.59 18.09
CA SER A 61 23.17 4.69 18.76
C SER A 61 23.84 6.05 18.60
N SER A 62 23.46 6.75 17.54
CA SER A 62 23.71 8.17 17.35
C SER A 62 22.51 8.90 17.94
N ASP A 63 22.74 9.96 18.74
CA ASP A 63 21.73 10.91 19.22
C ASP A 63 21.12 11.69 18.04
N VAL A 64 20.54 10.97 17.10
CA VAL A 64 19.94 11.49 15.87
C VAL A 64 18.47 11.13 15.94
N ASP A 65 17.65 12.16 16.00
CA ASP A 65 16.22 12.02 16.05
C ASP A 65 15.58 12.35 14.70
N VAL A 66 14.24 12.32 14.67
CA VAL A 66 13.48 12.60 13.45
C VAL A 66 13.60 14.08 13.04
N GLU A 67 13.86 14.98 13.97
CA GLU A 67 14.01 16.41 13.71
C GLU A 67 15.36 16.70 13.04
N ASP A 68 16.43 15.97 13.38
CA ASP A 68 17.69 16.02 12.63
C ASP A 68 17.51 15.67 11.15
N TYR A 69 16.71 14.65 10.86
CA TYR A 69 16.40 14.26 9.49
C TYR A 69 15.60 15.33 8.74
N LYS A 70 14.60 15.94 9.40
CA LYS A 70 13.81 17.02 8.80
C LYS A 70 14.67 18.24 8.49
N ARG A 71 15.52 18.67 9.44
CA ARG A 71 16.46 19.77 9.24
C ARG A 71 17.42 19.50 8.07
N HIS A 72 17.94 18.29 7.96
CA HIS A 72 18.76 17.92 6.81
C HIS A 72 18.01 18.05 5.47
N LEU A 73 16.75 17.63 5.41
CA LEU A 73 15.94 17.76 4.20
C LEU A 73 15.68 19.22 3.84
N GLU A 74 15.43 20.08 4.83
CA GLU A 74 15.29 21.52 4.63
C GLU A 74 16.59 22.09 4.05
N GLU A 75 17.74 21.92 4.71
CA GLU A 75 19.03 22.43 4.23
C GLU A 75 19.43 21.93 2.83
N LYS A 76 19.02 20.72 2.48
CA LYS A 76 19.38 20.09 1.20
C LYS A 76 18.52 20.57 0.02
N TYR A 77 17.26 20.92 0.27
CA TYR A 77 16.28 21.14 -0.80
C TYR A 77 15.57 22.50 -0.76
N LEU A 78 15.64 23.24 0.35
CA LEU A 78 15.05 24.57 0.55
C LEU A 78 16.14 25.64 0.72
#